data_AF-A0A933FUB3-F1
#
_entry.id   AF-A0A933FUB3-F1
#
_cell.length_a   1.000
_cell.length_b   1.000
_cell.length_c   1.000
_cell.angle_alpha   90.00
_cell.angle_beta   90.00
_cell.angle_gamma   90.00
#
_symmetry.space_group_name_H-M   'P 1'
#
loop_
_entity.id
_entity.type
_entity.pdbx_description
1 polymer ?
#
loop_
_entity_poly.entity_id
_entity_poly.type
_entity_poly.pdbx_seq_one_letter_code
_entity_poly.pdbx_strand_id
1 'polypeptide(L)'
;MEQLRSNLDEDASGEAIAKLEKFRDRYSRFHVSTIVSQEIAKLRAQVKGRFHVARELAREGELERAEKIIRDLAHHFAATDDGRWAKEFLGFDFYLWKANHLIRDQRFDEAEESLNELFKKYPAPARISEAERMLDAITQAQAGRARTVQAQARSASVQLQVLLRSYYRKHRRYPGALALDQLDLDQPIVQSKIKGNLSAISDYQFSDGGFSLITVAKDGKTRFRVTQGEITAVD
;
A
#
# COMPACT_ATOMS: atom_id res chain seq x y z
N MET A 1 33.05 -9.82 19.49
CA MET A 1 32.09 -10.79 18.92
C MET A 1 30.64 -10.30 19.02
N GLU A 2 30.19 -9.75 20.15
CA GLU A 2 28.84 -9.17 20.27
C GLU A 2 28.55 -8.07 19.25
N GLN A 3 29.46 -7.09 19.07
CA GLN A 3 29.32 -6.05 18.03
C GLN A 3 29.32 -6.60 16.58
N LEU A 4 29.86 -7.80 16.37
CA LEU A 4 29.87 -8.45 15.06
C LEU A 4 28.55 -9.19 14.81
N ARG A 5 27.95 -9.79 15.85
CA ARG A 5 26.65 -10.45 15.80
C ARG A 5 25.47 -9.47 15.75
N SER A 6 25.55 -8.34 16.45
CA SER A 6 24.50 -7.31 16.44
C SER A 6 24.25 -6.68 15.06
N ASN A 7 25.20 -6.86 14.14
CA ASN A 7 25.12 -6.35 12.76
C ASN A 7 24.71 -7.43 11.75
N LEU A 8 24.43 -8.66 12.19
CA LEU A 8 23.97 -9.74 11.32
C LEU A 8 22.45 -9.77 11.32
N ASP A 9 21.89 -9.63 10.13
CA ASP A 9 20.47 -9.69 9.88
C ASP A 9 19.99 -11.13 9.92
N GLU A 10 19.18 -11.48 10.92
CA GLU A 10 18.68 -12.85 11.04
C GLU A 10 17.85 -13.22 9.81
N ASP A 11 17.06 -12.32 9.22
CA ASP A 11 16.25 -12.67 8.03
C ASP A 11 17.09 -12.85 6.75
N ALA A 12 18.40 -12.54 6.77
CA ALA A 12 19.34 -12.71 5.65
C ALA A 12 20.62 -13.47 6.06
N SER A 13 20.46 -14.74 6.45
CA SER A 13 21.57 -15.60 6.90
C SER A 13 22.65 -15.81 5.84
N GLY A 14 22.29 -15.83 4.57
CA GLY A 14 23.20 -15.97 3.44
C GLY A 14 24.09 -14.75 3.28
N GLU A 15 23.50 -13.55 3.31
CA GLU A 15 24.24 -12.30 3.29
C GLU A 15 25.14 -12.16 4.53
N ALA A 16 24.63 -12.52 5.71
CA ALA A 16 25.38 -12.57 6.96
C ALA A 16 26.60 -13.50 6.85
N ILE A 17 26.43 -14.71 6.31
CA ILE A 17 27.51 -15.67 6.07
C ILE A 17 28.52 -15.11 5.05
N ALA A 18 28.06 -14.53 3.95
CA ALA A 18 28.94 -13.96 2.94
C ALA A 18 29.82 -12.81 3.50
N LYS A 19 29.26 -11.98 4.39
CA LYS A 19 30.02 -10.95 5.12
C LYS A 19 31.07 -11.57 6.06
N LEU A 20 30.69 -12.60 6.80
CA LEU A 20 31.60 -13.33 7.70
C LEU A 20 32.72 -14.05 6.95
N GLU A 21 32.44 -14.62 5.78
CA GLU A 21 33.45 -15.26 4.92
C GLU A 21 34.47 -14.24 4.42
N LYS A 22 34.02 -13.10 3.91
CA LYS A 22 34.92 -11.99 3.52
C LYS A 22 35.80 -11.53 4.68
N PHE A 23 35.23 -11.43 5.88
CA PHE A 23 35.97 -11.07 7.08
C PHE A 23 37.02 -12.13 7.43
N ARG A 24 36.62 -13.41 7.46
CA ARG A 24 37.52 -14.54 7.74
C ARG A 24 38.70 -14.56 6.78
N ASP A 25 38.46 -14.37 5.49
CA ASP A 25 39.50 -14.44 4.47
C ASP A 25 40.51 -13.28 4.63
N ARG A 26 40.01 -12.08 4.94
CA ARG A 26 40.85 -10.89 5.21
C ARG A 26 41.72 -11.03 6.46
N TYR A 27 41.23 -11.71 7.49
CA TYR A 27 41.91 -11.90 8.77
C TYR A 27 42.33 -13.35 9.02
N SER A 28 42.62 -14.10 7.96
CA SER A 28 42.87 -15.55 8.00
C SER A 28 43.96 -15.99 8.98
N ARG A 29 44.96 -15.13 9.24
CA ARG A 29 46.10 -15.38 10.14
C ARG A 29 45.80 -15.14 11.63
N PHE A 30 44.66 -14.58 11.97
CA PHE A 30 44.30 -14.24 13.34
C PHE A 30 43.39 -15.31 13.95
N HIS A 31 43.50 -15.55 15.27
CA HIS A 31 42.65 -16.51 15.98
C HIS A 31 41.14 -16.25 15.82
N VAL A 32 40.77 -15.00 15.55
CA VAL A 32 39.38 -14.61 15.23
C VAL A 32 38.81 -15.36 14.02
N SER A 33 39.64 -15.83 13.09
CA SER A 33 39.20 -16.59 11.90
C SER A 33 38.61 -17.96 12.26
N THR A 34 39.14 -18.61 13.31
CA THR A 34 38.60 -19.87 13.83
C THR A 34 37.23 -19.66 14.45
N ILE A 35 37.07 -18.59 15.24
CA ILE A 35 35.80 -18.22 15.87
C ILE A 35 34.74 -17.90 14.81
N VAL A 36 35.11 -17.11 13.80
CA VAL A 36 34.22 -16.78 12.67
C VAL A 36 33.83 -18.03 11.88
N SER A 37 34.73 -18.99 11.71
CA SER A 37 34.41 -20.26 11.05
C SER A 37 33.37 -21.09 11.81
N GLN A 38 33.45 -21.12 13.15
CA GLN A 38 32.44 -21.77 13.97
C GLN A 38 31.07 -21.07 13.84
N GLU A 39 31.07 -19.73 13.76
CA GLU A 39 29.85 -18.95 13.60
C GLU A 39 29.18 -19.19 12.24
N ILE A 40 29.98 -19.19 11.15
CA ILE A 40 29.49 -19.55 9.81
C ILE A 40 28.87 -20.96 9.83
N ALA A 41 29.50 -21.92 10.50
CA ALA A 41 28.96 -23.28 10.60
C ALA A 41 27.62 -23.33 11.35
N LYS A 42 27.46 -22.57 12.44
CA LYS A 42 26.20 -22.44 13.18
C LYS A 42 25.09 -21.82 12.32
N LEU A 43 25.37 -20.71 11.65
CA LEU A 43 24.40 -20.06 10.76
C LEU A 43 23.98 -20.97 9.61
N ARG A 44 24.92 -21.72 9.02
CA ARG A 44 24.61 -22.71 7.98
C ARG A 44 23.71 -23.83 8.49
N ALA A 45 23.89 -24.27 9.74
CA ALA A 45 23.02 -25.29 10.34
C ALA A 45 21.58 -24.81 10.53
N GLN A 46 21.38 -23.50 10.73
CA GLN A 46 20.05 -22.88 10.88
C GLN A 46 19.29 -22.68 9.56
N VAL A 47 19.93 -22.93 8.40
CA VAL A 47 19.29 -22.79 7.08
C VAL A 47 18.20 -23.84 6.88
N LYS A 48 18.34 -25.02 7.49
CA LYS A 48 17.40 -26.13 7.29
C LYS A 48 16.01 -25.79 7.83
N GLY A 49 14.99 -25.87 6.97
CA GLY A 49 13.59 -25.59 7.32
C GLY A 49 13.21 -24.11 7.25
N ARG A 50 14.15 -23.23 6.91
CA ARG A 50 13.92 -21.79 6.83
C ARG A 50 12.99 -21.39 5.68
N PHE A 51 12.95 -22.18 4.61
CA PHE A 51 11.97 -22.00 3.54
C PHE A 51 10.53 -22.12 4.07
N HIS A 52 10.26 -23.10 4.95
CA HIS A 52 8.94 -23.27 5.54
C HIS A 52 8.58 -22.10 6.47
N VAL A 53 9.54 -21.61 7.27
CA VAL A 53 9.35 -20.41 8.10
C VAL A 53 8.94 -19.21 7.24
N ALA A 54 9.63 -18.99 6.12
CA ALA A 54 9.26 -17.90 5.21
C ALA A 54 7.87 -18.07 4.60
N ARG A 55 7.41 -19.31 4.36
CA ARG A 55 6.04 -19.57 3.90
C ARG A 55 4.99 -19.31 4.98
N GLU A 56 5.27 -19.59 6.24
CA GLU A 56 4.36 -19.23 7.33
C GLU A 56 4.29 -17.71 7.51
N LEU A 57 5.44 -17.02 7.53
CA LEU A 57 5.50 -15.56 7.57
C LEU A 57 4.71 -14.94 6.41
N ALA A 58 4.83 -15.51 5.20
CA ALA A 58 4.03 -15.09 4.07
C ALA A 58 2.53 -15.23 4.43
N ARG A 59 2.06 -16.40 4.86
CA ARG A 59 0.64 -16.64 5.23
C ARG A 59 0.12 -15.71 6.34
N GLU A 60 1.00 -15.26 7.23
CA GLU A 60 0.69 -14.30 8.29
C GLU A 60 0.64 -12.85 7.81
N GLY A 61 0.96 -12.59 6.54
CA GLY A 61 0.97 -11.26 5.93
C GLY A 61 2.31 -10.53 6.03
N GLU A 62 3.36 -11.16 6.57
CA GLU A 62 4.71 -10.60 6.65
C GLU A 62 5.47 -10.74 5.31
N LEU A 63 4.88 -10.19 4.25
CA LEU A 63 5.27 -10.38 2.85
C LEU A 63 6.73 -9.97 2.58
N GLU A 64 7.18 -8.86 3.13
CA GLU A 64 8.53 -8.31 2.91
C GLU A 64 9.61 -9.18 3.57
N ARG A 65 9.35 -9.62 4.81
CA ARG A 65 10.26 -10.51 5.54
C ARG A 65 10.33 -11.88 4.89
N ALA A 66 9.18 -12.44 4.51
CA ALA A 66 9.12 -13.69 3.76
C ALA A 66 9.90 -13.59 2.44
N GLU A 67 9.68 -12.53 1.65
CA GLU A 67 10.37 -12.33 0.38
C GLU A 67 11.89 -12.24 0.57
N LYS A 68 12.34 -11.51 1.59
CA LYS A 68 13.75 -11.36 1.92
C LYS A 68 14.41 -12.70 2.25
N ILE A 69 13.81 -13.51 3.11
CA ILE A 69 14.33 -14.83 3.47
C ILE A 69 14.39 -15.73 2.22
N ILE A 70 13.33 -15.76 1.40
CA ILE A 70 13.27 -16.60 0.20
C ILE A 70 14.34 -16.15 -0.81
N ARG A 71 14.54 -14.84 -1.03
CA ARG A 71 15.60 -14.31 -1.91
C ARG A 71 16.99 -14.69 -1.41
N ASP A 72 17.23 -14.55 -0.11
CA ASP A 72 18.51 -14.92 0.52
C ASP A 72 18.81 -16.42 0.37
N LEU A 73 17.82 -17.28 0.62
CA LEU A 73 17.91 -18.72 0.41
C LEU A 73 18.21 -19.09 -1.05
N ALA A 74 17.47 -18.50 -1.99
CA ALA A 74 17.63 -18.76 -3.42
C ALA A 74 19.01 -18.34 -3.94
N HIS A 75 19.59 -17.27 -3.39
CA HIS A 75 20.86 -16.73 -3.85
C HIS A 75 22.07 -17.42 -3.19
N HIS A 76 22.08 -17.54 -1.85
CA HIS A 76 23.25 -17.98 -1.10
C HIS A 76 23.26 -19.47 -0.78
N PHE A 77 22.11 -20.14 -0.83
CA PHE A 77 21.97 -21.56 -0.46
C PHE A 77 21.38 -22.42 -1.59
N ALA A 78 21.54 -22.02 -2.85
CA ALA A 78 20.97 -22.69 -4.03
C ALA A 78 21.26 -24.21 -4.13
N ALA A 79 22.33 -24.70 -3.49
CA ALA A 79 22.69 -26.13 -3.46
C ALA A 79 21.94 -26.95 -2.39
N THR A 80 21.27 -26.30 -1.44
CA THR A 80 20.45 -26.95 -0.39
C THR A 80 19.02 -27.21 -0.88
N ASP A 81 18.27 -28.09 -0.20
CA ASP A 81 16.84 -28.30 -0.50
C ASP A 81 16.04 -27.00 -0.36
N ASP A 82 16.18 -26.31 0.78
CA ASP A 82 15.54 -25.02 1.03
C ASP A 82 15.87 -23.97 -0.03
N GLY A 83 17.12 -23.88 -0.49
CA GLY A 83 17.51 -22.93 -1.54
C GLY A 83 16.97 -23.31 -2.92
N ARG A 84 16.84 -24.61 -3.23
CA ARG A 84 16.17 -25.06 -4.45
C ARG A 84 14.69 -24.73 -4.43
N TRP A 85 13.99 -25.08 -3.35
CA TRP A 85 12.58 -24.74 -3.18
C TRP A 85 12.35 -23.23 -3.16
N ALA A 86 13.22 -22.47 -2.51
CA ALA A 86 13.17 -21.02 -2.53
C ALA A 86 13.31 -20.50 -3.96
N LYS A 87 14.26 -21.02 -4.76
CA LYS A 87 14.44 -20.60 -6.15
C LYS A 87 13.24 -20.97 -7.05
N GLU A 88 12.63 -22.13 -6.84
CA GLU A 88 11.43 -22.56 -7.56
C GLU A 88 10.21 -21.72 -7.19
N PHE A 89 10.04 -21.43 -5.90
CA PHE A 89 8.92 -20.65 -5.37
C PHE A 89 9.06 -19.14 -5.61
N LEU A 90 10.29 -18.61 -5.57
CA LEU A 90 10.66 -17.22 -5.89
C LEU A 90 10.57 -16.97 -7.40
N GLY A 91 9.35 -17.09 -7.90
CA GLY A 91 8.99 -16.80 -9.25
C GLY A 91 7.52 -16.50 -9.34
N PHE A 92 6.85 -17.07 -10.32
CA PHE A 92 5.45 -16.78 -10.58
C PHE A 92 4.56 -16.97 -9.33
N ASP A 93 4.74 -18.08 -8.61
CA ASP A 93 3.81 -18.49 -7.55
C ASP A 93 3.87 -17.58 -6.31
N PHE A 94 5.06 -17.14 -5.88
CA PHE A 94 5.18 -16.19 -4.76
C PHE A 94 4.52 -14.85 -5.09
N TYR A 95 4.79 -14.29 -6.25
CA TYR A 95 4.25 -12.98 -6.65
C TYR A 95 2.75 -13.01 -6.89
N LEU A 96 2.22 -14.10 -7.47
CA LEU A 96 0.79 -14.30 -7.61
C LEU A 96 0.11 -14.42 -6.24
N TRP A 97 0.73 -15.15 -5.32
CA TRP A 97 0.24 -15.30 -3.95
C TRP A 97 0.28 -13.96 -3.19
N LYS A 98 1.38 -13.19 -3.30
CA LYS A 98 1.54 -11.84 -2.76
C LYS A 98 0.44 -10.89 -3.26
N ALA A 99 0.20 -10.87 -4.58
CA ALA A 99 -0.84 -10.05 -5.18
C ALA A 99 -2.24 -10.43 -4.66
N ASN A 100 -2.54 -11.73 -4.52
CA ASN A 100 -3.81 -12.20 -3.97
C ASN A 100 -4.02 -11.74 -2.52
N HIS A 101 -2.97 -11.76 -1.70
CA HIS A 101 -3.03 -11.26 -0.33
C HIS A 101 -3.31 -9.75 -0.30
N LEU A 102 -2.58 -8.98 -1.10
CA LEU A 102 -2.73 -7.52 -1.19
C LEU A 102 -4.12 -7.10 -1.69
N ILE A 103 -4.72 -7.86 -2.63
CA ILE A 103 -6.11 -7.64 -3.07
C ILE A 103 -7.10 -7.84 -1.92
N ARG A 104 -6.95 -8.90 -1.12
CA ARG A 104 -7.83 -9.16 0.05
C ARG A 104 -7.73 -8.04 1.07
N ASP A 105 -6.52 -7.52 1.28
CA ASP A 105 -6.25 -6.40 2.17
C ASP A 105 -6.59 -5.04 1.57
N GLN A 106 -7.22 -5.01 0.39
CA GLN A 106 -7.64 -3.78 -0.29
C GLN A 106 -6.50 -2.85 -0.71
N ARG A 107 -5.26 -3.34 -0.69
CA ARG A 107 -4.00 -2.67 -1.08
C ARG A 107 -3.75 -2.85 -2.58
N PHE A 108 -4.67 -2.31 -3.38
CA PHE A 108 -4.72 -2.55 -4.82
C PHE A 108 -3.50 -2.05 -5.58
N ASP A 109 -2.95 -0.90 -5.22
CA ASP A 109 -1.79 -0.32 -5.91
C ASP A 109 -0.54 -1.22 -5.77
N GLU A 110 -0.34 -1.77 -4.57
CA GLU A 110 0.78 -2.70 -4.29
C GLU A 110 0.56 -4.08 -4.93
N ALA A 111 -0.71 -4.51 -5.03
CA ALA A 111 -1.06 -5.73 -5.74
C ALA A 111 -0.75 -5.60 -7.24
N GLU A 112 -1.09 -4.44 -7.83
CA GLU A 112 -0.79 -4.11 -9.23
C GLU A 112 0.73 -4.06 -9.47
N GLU A 113 1.49 -3.42 -8.58
CA GLU A 113 2.96 -3.41 -8.66
C GLU A 113 3.54 -4.83 -8.62
N SER A 114 3.04 -5.67 -7.70
CA SER A 114 3.48 -7.07 -7.57
C SER A 114 3.18 -7.89 -8.84
N LEU A 115 2.02 -7.68 -9.48
CA LEU A 115 1.67 -8.33 -10.75
C LEU A 115 2.52 -7.80 -11.91
N ASN A 116 2.79 -6.50 -11.96
CA ASN A 116 3.66 -5.89 -12.96
C ASN A 116 5.12 -6.40 -12.86
N GLU A 117 5.65 -6.61 -11.65
CA GLU A 117 6.94 -7.29 -11.47
C GLU A 117 6.94 -8.71 -12.02
N LEU A 118 5.84 -9.45 -11.79
CA LEU A 118 5.66 -10.80 -12.28
C LEU A 118 5.66 -10.84 -13.82
N PHE A 119 4.96 -9.92 -14.50
CA PHE A 119 4.96 -9.83 -15.97
C PHE A 119 6.35 -9.51 -16.55
N LYS A 120 7.10 -8.63 -15.89
CA LYS A 120 8.48 -8.29 -16.31
C LYS A 120 9.42 -9.49 -16.21
N LYS A 121 9.26 -10.34 -15.19
CA LYS A 121 10.15 -11.47 -14.92
C LYS A 121 9.76 -12.75 -15.67
N TYR A 122 8.46 -12.95 -15.93
CA TYR A 122 7.93 -14.20 -16.47
C TYR A 122 6.92 -13.98 -17.61
N PRO A 123 7.37 -13.65 -18.83
CA PRO A 123 6.50 -13.40 -19.98
C PRO A 123 5.86 -14.68 -20.58
N ALA A 124 5.91 -15.82 -19.89
CA ALA A 124 5.46 -17.10 -20.43
C ALA A 124 3.91 -17.16 -20.54
N PRO A 125 3.34 -17.44 -21.73
CA PRO A 125 1.89 -17.29 -21.99
C PRO A 125 0.98 -18.12 -21.09
N ALA A 126 1.40 -19.33 -20.69
CA ALA A 126 0.52 -20.29 -20.02
C ALA A 126 0.12 -19.91 -18.58
N ARG A 127 0.81 -18.94 -17.96
CA ARG A 127 0.49 -18.47 -16.60
C ARG A 127 0.02 -17.00 -16.55
N ILE A 128 0.17 -16.27 -17.65
CA ILE A 128 -0.20 -14.84 -17.76
C ILE A 128 -1.71 -14.62 -17.56
N SER A 129 -2.58 -15.51 -18.04
CA SER A 129 -4.02 -15.32 -17.99
C SER A 129 -4.62 -15.28 -16.57
N GLU A 130 -3.95 -15.85 -15.56
CA GLU A 130 -4.39 -15.71 -14.17
C GLU A 130 -4.02 -14.33 -13.60
N ALA A 131 -2.78 -13.88 -13.85
CA ALA A 131 -2.32 -12.56 -13.45
C ALA A 131 -3.12 -11.43 -14.16
N GLU A 132 -3.47 -11.60 -15.43
CA GLU A 132 -4.32 -10.66 -16.19
C GLU A 132 -5.71 -10.56 -15.57
N ARG A 133 -6.34 -11.69 -15.24
CA ARG A 133 -7.66 -11.68 -14.56
C ARG A 133 -7.61 -10.96 -13.21
N MET A 134 -6.49 -11.05 -12.49
CA MET A 134 -6.32 -10.32 -11.23
C MET A 134 -6.15 -8.81 -11.46
N LEU A 135 -5.41 -8.39 -12.48
CA LEU A 135 -5.32 -6.97 -12.88
C LEU A 135 -6.68 -6.41 -13.30
N ASP A 136 -7.46 -7.16 -14.07
CA ASP A 136 -8.82 -6.76 -14.44
C ASP A 136 -9.71 -6.59 -13.20
N ALA A 137 -9.62 -7.51 -12.24
CA ALA A 137 -10.36 -7.43 -10.98
C ALA A 137 -9.94 -6.21 -10.14
N ILE A 138 -8.64 -5.91 -10.07
CA ILE A 138 -8.11 -4.71 -9.40
C ILE A 138 -8.68 -3.44 -10.07
N THR A 139 -8.59 -3.36 -11.39
CA THR A 139 -9.05 -2.21 -12.17
C THR A 139 -10.56 -1.98 -11.97
N GLN A 140 -11.36 -3.05 -11.99
CA GLN A 140 -12.80 -2.97 -11.73
C GLN A 140 -13.09 -2.52 -10.29
N ALA A 141 -12.34 -3.02 -9.30
CA ALA A 141 -12.51 -2.63 -7.90
C ALA A 141 -12.13 -1.16 -7.66
N GLN A 142 -11.03 -0.69 -8.23
CA GLN A 142 -10.62 0.72 -8.20
C GLN A 142 -11.66 1.63 -8.88
N ALA A 143 -12.16 1.24 -10.05
CA ALA A 143 -13.23 1.97 -10.74
C ALA A 143 -14.53 2.02 -9.91
N GLY A 144 -14.90 0.92 -9.26
CA GLY A 144 -16.04 0.87 -8.34
C GLY A 144 -15.87 1.80 -7.13
N ARG A 145 -14.67 1.86 -6.55
CA ARG A 145 -14.34 2.80 -5.47
C ARG A 145 -14.43 4.24 -5.93
N ALA A 146 -13.84 4.58 -7.07
CA ALA A 146 -13.87 5.93 -7.61
C ALA A 146 -15.31 6.41 -7.83
N ARG A 147 -16.18 5.56 -8.40
CA ARG A 147 -17.62 5.88 -8.56
C ARG A 147 -18.32 6.09 -7.22
N THR A 148 -18.00 5.27 -6.21
CA THR A 148 -18.57 5.40 -4.87
C THR A 148 -18.16 6.72 -4.21
N VAL A 149 -16.87 7.07 -4.27
CA VAL A 149 -16.34 8.34 -3.76
C VAL A 149 -17.01 9.52 -4.49
N GLN A 150 -17.13 9.45 -5.81
CA GLN A 150 -17.78 10.48 -6.62
C GLN A 150 -19.26 10.67 -6.22
N ALA A 151 -20.01 9.58 -6.05
CA ALA A 151 -21.42 9.63 -5.65
C ALA A 151 -21.59 10.20 -4.22
N GLN A 152 -20.73 9.78 -3.29
CA GLN A 152 -20.72 10.28 -1.92
C GLN A 152 -20.38 11.77 -1.85
N ALA A 153 -19.34 12.20 -2.57
CA ALA A 153 -18.95 13.59 -2.66
C ALA A 153 -20.07 14.44 -3.27
N ARG A 154 -20.68 14.01 -4.38
CA ARG A 154 -21.82 14.71 -4.99
C ARG A 154 -22.99 14.83 -4.01
N SER A 155 -23.31 13.77 -3.27
CA SER A 155 -24.38 13.80 -2.25
C SER A 155 -24.06 14.79 -1.12
N ALA A 156 -22.80 14.84 -0.66
CA ALA A 156 -22.36 15.82 0.33
C ALA A 156 -22.42 17.27 -0.22
N SER A 157 -22.08 17.48 -1.49
CA SER A 157 -22.22 18.77 -2.17
C SER A 157 -23.68 19.24 -2.24
N VAL A 158 -24.63 18.32 -2.51
CA VAL A 158 -26.08 18.62 -2.46
C VAL A 158 -26.49 19.05 -1.06
N GLN A 159 -26.05 18.32 -0.02
CA GLN A 159 -26.36 18.65 1.36
C GLN A 159 -25.81 20.03 1.75
N LEU A 160 -24.56 20.34 1.35
CA LEU A 160 -23.96 21.64 1.57
C LEU A 160 -24.74 22.77 0.87
N GLN A 161 -25.17 22.55 -0.37
CA GLN A 161 -26.00 23.50 -1.13
C GLN A 161 -27.32 23.79 -0.40
N VAL A 162 -28.00 22.76 0.10
CA VAL A 162 -29.25 22.88 0.87
C VAL A 162 -29.01 23.65 2.17
N LEU A 163 -27.91 23.38 2.86
CA LEU A 163 -27.55 24.06 4.10
C LEU A 163 -27.28 25.55 3.88
N LEU A 164 -26.53 25.93 2.84
CA LEU A 164 -26.28 27.33 2.52
C LEU A 164 -27.56 28.09 2.17
N ARG A 165 -28.47 27.44 1.43
CA ARG A 165 -29.81 28.00 1.15
C ARG A 165 -30.64 28.17 2.43
N SER A 166 -30.58 27.19 3.35
CA SER A 166 -31.26 27.28 4.64
C SER A 166 -30.70 28.42 5.50
N TYR A 167 -29.37 28.55 5.55
CA TYR A 167 -28.67 29.63 6.24
C TYR A 167 -29.11 31.00 5.70
N TYR A 168 -29.14 31.18 4.38
CA TYR A 168 -29.59 32.42 3.77
C TYR A 168 -31.06 32.74 4.12
N ARG A 169 -31.95 31.73 4.14
CA ARG A 169 -33.34 31.93 4.55
C ARG A 169 -33.46 32.42 5.99
N LYS A 170 -32.62 31.89 6.90
CA LYS A 170 -32.63 32.23 8.33
C LYS A 170 -31.97 33.59 8.62
N HIS A 171 -30.83 33.87 8.00
CA HIS A 171 -29.99 35.02 8.32
C HIS A 171 -30.03 36.16 7.29
N ARG A 172 -30.72 35.96 6.15
CA ARG A 172 -30.81 36.90 5.03
C ARG A 172 -29.46 37.32 4.44
N ARG A 173 -28.43 36.50 4.64
CA ARG A 173 -27.08 36.64 4.09
C ARG A 173 -26.40 35.28 3.99
N TYR A 174 -25.42 35.15 3.11
CA TYR A 174 -24.53 34.00 3.10
C TYR A 174 -23.39 34.17 4.11
N PRO A 175 -22.75 33.07 4.58
CA PRO A 175 -21.55 33.16 5.41
C PRO A 175 -20.44 33.97 4.72
N GLY A 176 -19.70 34.79 5.46
CA GLY A 176 -18.57 35.56 4.89
C GLY A 176 -17.35 34.70 4.56
N ALA A 177 -17.20 33.59 5.26
CA ALA A 177 -16.21 32.56 5.02
C ALA A 177 -16.87 31.19 5.18
N LEU A 178 -16.40 30.20 4.42
CA LEU A 178 -16.91 28.84 4.47
C LEU A 178 -15.73 27.87 4.46
N ALA A 179 -15.55 27.16 5.56
CA ALA A 179 -14.57 26.11 5.70
C ALA A 179 -15.24 24.87 6.31
N LEU A 180 -14.73 23.68 5.98
CA LEU A 180 -15.34 22.41 6.41
C LEU A 180 -15.38 22.25 7.93
N ASP A 181 -14.31 22.65 8.60
CA ASP A 181 -14.16 22.64 10.06
C ASP A 181 -15.08 23.66 10.74
N GLN A 182 -15.32 24.80 10.10
CA GLN A 182 -16.14 25.92 10.57
C GLN A 182 -17.60 25.87 10.09
N LEU A 183 -18.09 24.72 9.63
CA LEU A 183 -19.50 24.52 9.33
C LEU A 183 -20.32 24.55 10.64
N ASP A 184 -20.62 25.75 11.15
CA ASP A 184 -21.52 25.95 12.29
C ASP A 184 -22.97 26.01 11.79
N LEU A 185 -23.60 24.85 11.70
CA LEU A 185 -24.94 24.66 11.17
C LEU A 185 -25.75 23.82 12.17
N ASP A 186 -27.01 24.18 12.44
CA ASP A 186 -27.88 23.53 13.44
C ASP A 186 -28.21 22.03 13.16
N GLN A 187 -27.44 21.32 12.33
CA GLN A 187 -27.67 19.94 11.89
C GLN A 187 -26.40 19.06 11.98
N PRO A 188 -26.06 18.51 13.17
CA PRO A 188 -24.84 17.75 13.40
C PRO A 188 -24.68 16.50 12.50
N ILE A 189 -25.78 15.80 12.21
CA ILE A 189 -25.77 14.60 11.35
C ILE A 189 -25.35 14.95 9.92
N VAL A 190 -25.84 16.07 9.40
CA VAL A 190 -25.53 16.51 8.03
C VAL A 190 -24.09 17.01 7.96
N GLN A 191 -23.63 17.75 8.98
CA GLN A 191 -22.23 18.13 9.07
C GLN A 191 -21.29 16.92 9.06
N SER A 192 -21.60 15.87 9.85
CA SER A 192 -20.79 14.66 9.89
C SER A 192 -20.72 13.97 8.53
N LYS A 193 -21.83 13.92 7.78
CA LYS A 193 -21.85 13.36 6.42
C LYS A 193 -21.01 14.18 5.44
N ILE A 194 -21.07 15.51 5.54
CA ILE A 194 -20.28 16.40 4.69
C ILE A 194 -18.79 16.24 5.00
N LYS A 195 -18.41 16.33 6.29
CA LYS A 195 -17.02 16.16 6.77
C LYS A 195 -16.45 14.77 6.48
N GLY A 196 -17.30 13.74 6.50
CA GLY A 196 -16.94 12.36 6.19
C GLY A 196 -16.61 12.14 4.71
N ASN A 197 -17.28 12.85 3.79
CA ASN A 197 -17.17 12.61 2.35
C ASN A 197 -16.37 13.67 1.59
N LEU A 198 -16.15 14.85 2.17
CA LEU A 198 -15.34 15.93 1.59
C LEU A 198 -14.01 16.10 2.33
N SER A 199 -12.98 16.48 1.59
CA SER A 199 -11.66 16.84 2.13
C SER A 199 -11.51 18.34 2.30
N ALA A 200 -12.01 19.14 1.36
CA ALA A 200 -11.89 20.60 1.37
C ALA A 200 -13.12 21.30 0.74
N ILE A 201 -13.28 22.57 1.09
CA ILE A 201 -14.07 23.55 0.34
C ILE A 201 -13.10 24.63 -0.13
N SER A 202 -13.15 25.02 -1.40
CA SER A 202 -12.30 26.06 -1.98
C SER A 202 -13.11 27.00 -2.87
N ASP A 203 -12.51 28.12 -3.26
CA ASP A 203 -13.07 29.12 -4.17
C ASP A 203 -14.49 29.57 -3.80
N TYR A 204 -14.75 29.70 -2.50
CA TYR A 204 -16.04 30.17 -2.03
C TYR A 204 -16.22 31.65 -2.35
N GLN A 205 -17.28 31.94 -3.10
CA GLN A 205 -17.70 33.28 -3.47
C GLN A 205 -19.21 33.39 -3.25
N PHE A 206 -19.67 34.57 -2.83
CA PHE A 206 -21.09 34.84 -2.65
C PHE A 206 -21.43 36.27 -3.07
N SER A 207 -22.70 36.46 -3.42
CA SER A 207 -23.33 37.74 -3.70
C SER A 207 -24.80 37.67 -3.28
N ASP A 208 -25.54 38.78 -3.41
CA ASP A 208 -26.99 38.79 -3.18
C ASP A 208 -27.74 37.86 -4.14
N GLY A 209 -27.14 37.56 -5.30
CA GLY A 209 -27.69 36.68 -6.32
C GLY A 209 -27.40 35.19 -6.11
N GLY A 210 -26.52 34.82 -5.16
CA GLY A 210 -26.23 33.42 -4.86
C GLY A 210 -24.82 33.14 -4.35
N PHE A 211 -24.40 31.89 -4.44
CA PHE A 211 -23.06 31.44 -4.07
C PHE A 211 -22.47 30.50 -5.11
N SER A 212 -21.15 30.40 -5.09
CA SER A 212 -20.34 29.44 -5.83
C SER A 212 -19.22 28.92 -4.94
N LEU A 213 -18.93 27.63 -4.99
CA LEU A 213 -17.80 27.01 -4.32
C LEU A 213 -17.34 25.77 -5.07
N ILE A 214 -16.14 25.30 -4.76
CA ILE A 214 -15.67 23.97 -5.12
C ILE A 214 -15.63 23.09 -3.87
N THR A 215 -16.26 21.92 -3.95
CA THR A 215 -16.06 20.85 -2.98
C THR A 215 -15.06 19.84 -3.52
N VAL A 216 -14.09 19.44 -2.69
CA VAL A 216 -13.11 18.40 -3.01
C VAL A 216 -13.45 17.13 -2.23
N ALA A 217 -13.50 15.99 -2.90
CA ALA A 217 -13.78 14.69 -2.27
C ALA A 217 -12.57 14.17 -1.47
N LYS A 218 -12.76 13.09 -0.71
CA LYS A 218 -11.69 12.45 0.09
C LYS A 218 -10.53 11.87 -0.73
N ASP A 219 -10.74 11.59 -2.00
CA ASP A 219 -9.66 11.18 -2.91
C ASP A 219 -8.73 12.35 -3.32
N GLY A 220 -9.07 13.59 -2.97
CA GLY A 220 -8.33 14.81 -3.31
C GLY A 220 -8.39 15.20 -4.80
N LYS A 221 -8.96 14.34 -5.65
CA LYS A 221 -9.00 14.48 -7.11
C LYS A 221 -10.38 14.87 -7.58
N THR A 222 -11.43 14.22 -7.08
CA THR A 222 -12.80 14.49 -7.50
C THR A 222 -13.24 15.85 -6.97
N ARG A 223 -13.62 16.74 -7.89
CA ARG A 223 -14.07 18.10 -7.58
C ARG A 223 -15.44 18.37 -8.17
N PHE A 224 -16.25 19.11 -7.42
CA PHE A 224 -17.54 19.60 -7.89
C PHE A 224 -17.64 21.10 -7.66
N ARG A 225 -18.05 21.83 -8.69
CA ARG A 225 -18.53 23.19 -8.56
C ARG A 225 -19.97 23.14 -8.10
N VAL A 226 -20.25 23.79 -6.99
CA VAL A 226 -21.56 23.89 -6.38
C VAL A 226 -21.98 25.34 -6.48
N THR A 227 -23.01 25.61 -7.24
CA THR A 227 -23.65 26.93 -7.27
C THR A 227 -24.98 26.86 -6.56
N GLN A 228 -25.72 27.97 -6.53
CA GLN A 228 -27.08 27.93 -6.03
C GLN A 228 -27.98 26.99 -6.84
N GLY A 229 -27.82 26.84 -8.16
CA GLY A 229 -28.76 26.10 -9.02
C GLY A 229 -28.30 24.71 -9.44
N GLU A 230 -27.01 24.47 -9.47
CA GLU A 230 -26.43 23.29 -10.12
C GLU A 230 -25.20 22.76 -9.37
N ILE A 231 -24.87 21.50 -9.67
CA ILE A 231 -23.65 20.84 -9.23
C ILE A 231 -23.03 20.17 -10.44
N THR A 232 -21.86 20.66 -10.83
CA THR A 232 -21.12 20.22 -12.02
C THR A 232 -19.76 19.68 -11.61
N ALA A 233 -19.30 18.62 -12.28
CA ALA A 233 -17.95 18.11 -12.07
C ALA A 233 -16.93 19.11 -12.64
N VAL A 234 -15.76 19.21 -12.01
CA VAL A 234 -14.65 20.08 -12.45
C VAL A 234 -13.40 19.22 -12.53
N ASP A 235 -12.64 19.42 -13.61
CA ASP A 235 -11.34 18.77 -13.81
C ASP A 235 -10.23 19.43 -12.96
#